data_AF-A0A534MW28-F1
#
_entry.id   AF-A0A534MW28-F1
#
_cell.length_a   1.000
_cell.length_b   1.000
_cell.length_c   1.000
_cell.angle_alpha   90.00
_cell.angle_beta   90.00
_cell.angle_gamma   90.00
#
_symmetry.space_group_name_H-M   'P 1'
#
loop_
_entity.id
_entity.type
_entity.pdbx_description
1 polymer ?
#
loop_
_entity_poly.entity_id
_entity_poly.type
_entity_poly.pdbx_seq_one_letter_code
_entity_poly.pdbx_strand_id
1 'polypeptide(L)' 'MKKLYSAQDPLMIGHLKNVLETSGIECVVKNVYLASAAGEIPPIECWPELWVVDDARYAEAQAILEETLSPVTSIKKL' A
#
# COMPACT_ATOMS: atom_id res chain seq x y z
N MET A 1 14.43 -3.00 -1.94
CA MET A 1 13.01 -3.03 -1.47
C MET A 1 12.76 -1.90 -0.51
N LYS A 2 11.69 -1.12 -0.73
CA LYS A 2 11.35 0.06 0.07
C LYS A 2 9.86 0.16 0.38
N LYS A 3 9.51 0.59 1.59
CA LYS A 3 8.11 0.67 2.06
C LYS A 3 7.39 1.83 1.38
N LEU A 4 6.24 1.55 0.79
CA LEU A 4 5.38 2.53 0.12
C LEU A 4 4.23 3.01 1.01
N TYR A 5 3.55 2.08 1.68
CA TYR A 5 2.31 2.36 2.41
C TYR A 5 2.09 1.32 3.52
N SER A 6 1.37 1.69 4.58
CA SER A 6 0.93 0.76 5.62
C SER A 6 -0.38 1.25 6.22
N ALA A 7 -1.31 0.33 6.46
CA ALA A 7 -2.63 0.62 7.01
C ALA A 7 -3.16 -0.63 7.70
N GLN A 8 -4.11 -0.44 8.62
CA GLN A 8 -4.76 -1.55 9.32
C GLN A 8 -5.57 -2.45 8.38
N ASP A 9 -6.17 -1.88 7.34
CA ASP A 9 -7.08 -2.59 6.44
C ASP A 9 -6.30 -3.38 5.36
N PRO A 10 -6.30 -4.72 5.40
CA PRO A 10 -5.55 -5.52 4.44
C PRO A 10 -6.14 -5.47 3.02
N LEU A 11 -7.44 -5.18 2.90
CA LEU A 11 -8.10 -5.04 1.59
C LEU A 11 -7.60 -3.81 0.85
N MET A 12 -7.43 -2.67 1.54
CA MET A 12 -6.79 -1.47 1.01
C MET A 12 -5.38 -1.77 0.53
N ILE A 13 -4.57 -2.48 1.34
CA ILE A 13 -3.22 -2.87 0.93
C ILE A 13 -3.22 -3.76 -0.32
N GLY A 14 -4.14 -4.72 -0.39
CA GLY A 14 -4.33 -5.57 -1.57
C GLY A 14 -4.76 -4.77 -2.80
N HIS A 15 -5.66 -3.81 -2.65
CA HIS A 15 -6.08 -2.92 -3.73
C HIS A 15 -4.91 -2.09 -4.28
N LEU A 16 -4.14 -1.44 -3.39
CA LEU A 16 -2.98 -0.64 -3.78
C LEU A 16 -1.88 -1.48 -4.45
N LYS A 17 -1.67 -2.72 -3.98
CA LYS A 17 -0.79 -3.69 -4.65
C LYS A 17 -1.26 -3.97 -6.08
N ASN A 18 -2.54 -4.26 -6.28
CA ASN A 18 -3.09 -4.56 -7.59
C ASN A 18 -2.95 -3.38 -8.56
N VAL A 19 -3.16 -2.15 -8.07
CA VAL A 19 -2.95 -0.94 -8.88
C VAL A 19 -1.51 -0.86 -9.39
N LEU A 20 -0.52 -1.02 -8.49
CA LEU A 20 0.89 -0.96 -8.86
C LEU A 20 1.31 -2.10 -9.79
N GLU A 21 0.86 -3.34 -9.54
CA GLU A 21 1.17 -4.48 -10.39
C GLU A 21 0.55 -4.35 -11.78
N THR A 22 -0.63 -3.75 -11.89
CA THR A 22 -1.27 -3.44 -13.20
C THR A 22 -0.46 -2.41 -13.98
N SER A 23 0.25 -1.50 -13.29
CA SER A 23 1.24 -0.58 -13.88
C SER A 23 2.62 -1.21 -14.10
N GLY A 24 2.78 -2.53 -13.91
CA GLY A 24 4.03 -3.25 -14.09
C GLY A 24 5.06 -3.02 -12.98
N ILE A 25 4.63 -2.56 -11.81
CA ILE A 25 5.51 -2.36 -10.65
C ILE A 25 5.36 -3.54 -9.70
N GLU A 26 6.40 -4.36 -9.59
CA GLU A 26 6.41 -5.51 -8.69
C GLU A 26 6.42 -5.06 -7.21
N CYS A 27 5.46 -5.58 -6.45
CA CYS A 27 5.26 -5.22 -5.05
C CYS A 27 5.03 -6.45 -4.17
N VAL A 28 5.44 -6.35 -2.91
CA VAL A 28 5.22 -7.38 -1.88
C VAL A 28 4.46 -6.80 -0.70
N VAL A 29 3.62 -7.62 -0.07
CA VAL A 29 2.96 -7.27 1.19
C VAL A 29 3.64 -8.00 2.34
N LYS A 30 4.06 -7.25 3.36
CA LYS A 30 4.60 -7.79 4.62
C LYS A 30 3.54 -7.67 5.72
N ASN A 31 3.72 -8.44 6.80
CA ASN A 31 2.90 -8.36 8.01
C ASN A 31 1.40 -8.71 7.85
N VAL A 32 1.01 -9.39 6.75
CA VAL A 32 -0.40 -9.75 6.44
C VAL A 32 -1.05 -10.65 7.51
N TYR A 33 -0.26 -11.41 8.28
CA TYR A 33 -0.76 -12.46 9.18
C TYR A 33 -0.37 -12.26 10.66
N LEU A 34 0.19 -11.10 11.03
CA LEU A 34 0.61 -10.86 12.41
C LEU A 34 -0.58 -10.70 13.39
N ALA A 35 -1.81 -10.56 12.89
CA ALA A 35 -3.00 -10.39 13.72
C ALA A 35 -3.28 -11.61 14.61
N SER A 36 -2.80 -12.80 14.25
CA SER A 36 -2.96 -14.01 15.08
C SER A 36 -1.96 -14.08 16.25
N ALA A 37 -0.94 -13.22 16.28
CA ALA A 37 0.05 -13.10 17.36
C ALA A 37 -0.21 -11.87 18.26
N ALA A 38 -1.39 -11.25 18.14
CA ALA A 38 -1.78 -9.99 18.81
C ALA A 38 -1.82 -10.04 20.35
N GLY A 39 -1.41 -11.14 20.98
CA GLY A 39 -1.25 -11.23 22.43
C GLY A 39 0.00 -10.54 22.98
N GLU A 40 1.04 -10.34 22.16
CA GLU A 40 2.37 -9.91 22.65
C GLU A 40 2.98 -8.70 21.91
N ILE A 41 2.35 -8.22 20.82
CA ILE A 41 2.91 -7.17 19.95
C ILE A 41 1.98 -5.94 19.91
N PRO A 42 2.51 -4.71 20.02
CA PRO A 42 1.76 -3.49 19.81
C PRO A 42 0.99 -3.48 18.48
N PRO A 43 -0.30 -3.07 18.46
CA PRO A 43 -1.19 -3.24 17.30
C PRO A 43 -0.72 -2.52 16.02
N ILE A 44 0.14 -1.50 16.12
CA ILE A 44 0.68 -0.79 14.95
C ILE A 44 1.84 -1.53 14.27
N GLU A 45 2.57 -2.38 15.00
CA GLU A 45 3.65 -3.22 14.43
C GLU A 45 3.08 -4.43 13.65
N CYS A 46 1.77 -4.66 13.78
CA CYS A 46 1.04 -5.73 13.12
C CYS A 46 0.43 -5.31 11.77
N TRP A 47 0.43 -4.02 11.43
CA TRP A 47 -0.25 -3.57 10.23
C TRP A 47 0.40 -4.12 8.97
N PRO A 48 -0.39 -4.56 7.98
CA PRO A 48 0.15 -4.92 6.68
C PRO A 48 0.87 -3.73 6.05
N GLU A 49 1.97 -4.04 5.37
CA GLU A 49 2.83 -3.05 4.74
C GLU A 49 3.00 -3.39 3.26
N LEU A 50 2.83 -2.40 2.39
CA LEU A 50 3.11 -2.50 0.96
C LEU A 50 4.53 -2.02 0.68
N TRP A 51 5.30 -2.83 -0.05
CA TRP A 51 6.69 -2.54 -0.40
C TRP A 51 6.90 -2.71 -1.90
N VAL A 52 7.68 -1.80 -2.50
CA VAL A 52 8.20 -1.98 -3.86
C VAL A 52 9.42 -2.90 -3.83
N VAL A 53 9.54 -3.79 -4.82
CA VAL A 53 10.69 -4.70 -4.91
C VAL A 53 11.95 -3.94 -5.36
N ASP A 54 11.82 -3.19 -6.45
CA ASP A 54 12.87 -2.34 -7.02
C ASP A 54 12.83 -0.91 -6.47
N ASP A 55 13.90 -0.51 -5.80
CA ASP A 55 14.01 0.82 -5.19
C ASP A 55 14.07 1.95 -6.23
N ALA A 56 14.52 1.66 -7.45
CA ALA A 56 14.54 2.64 -8.54
C ALA A 56 13.11 3.06 -8.96
N ARG A 57 12.13 2.17 -8.77
CA ARG A 57 10.71 2.40 -9.09
C ARG A 57 9.94 3.06 -7.95
N TYR A 58 10.59 3.35 -6.82
CA TYR A 58 9.92 3.90 -5.63
C TYR A 58 9.17 5.21 -5.89
N ALA A 59 9.80 6.16 -6.59
CA ALA A 59 9.21 7.47 -6.84
C ALA A 59 7.97 7.36 -7.74
N GLU A 60 8.04 6.52 -8.78
CA GLU A 60 6.91 6.24 -9.67
C GLU A 60 5.76 5.55 -8.93
N ALA A 61 6.08 4.54 -8.09
CA ALA A 61 5.09 3.85 -7.29
C ALA A 61 4.40 4.80 -6.30
N GLN A 62 5.13 5.69 -5.65
CA GLN A 62 4.54 6.71 -4.76
C GLN A 62 3.57 7.63 -5.51
N ALA A 63 3.95 8.12 -6.70
CA ALA A 63 3.09 9.01 -7.48
C ALA A 63 1.75 8.35 -7.87
N ILE A 64 1.77 7.07 -8.26
CA ILE A 64 0.55 6.31 -8.58
C ILE A 64 -0.33 6.14 -7.32
N LEU A 65 0.27 5.88 -6.17
CA LEU A 65 -0.47 5.76 -4.91
C LEU A 65 -1.10 7.09 -4.49
N GLU A 66 -0.39 8.20 -4.64
CA GLU A 66 -0.92 9.54 -4.35
C GLU A 66 -2.14 9.85 -5.23
N GLU A 67 -2.08 9.54 -6.53
CA GLU A 67 -3.22 9.69 -7.43
C GLU A 67 -4.40 8.80 -7.02
N THR A 68 -4.14 7.54 -6.70
CA THR A 68 -5.16 6.55 -6.30
C THR A 68 -5.85 6.91 -4.99
N LEU A 69 -5.10 7.47 -4.03
CA LEU A 69 -5.61 7.86 -2.72
C LEU A 69 -6.20 9.27 -2.70
N SER A 70 -6.01 10.05 -3.77
CA SER A 70 -6.58 11.38 -3.86
C SER A 70 -8.12 11.30 -3.91
N PRO A 71 -8.83 12.13 -3.11
CA PRO A 71 -10.28 12.19 -3.22
C PRO A 71 -10.66 12.64 -4.62
N VAL A 72 -11.60 11.93 -5.27
CA VAL A 72 -12.17 12.32 -6.57
C VAL A 72 -12.63 13.77 -6.47
N THR A 73 -11.82 14.68 -7.03
CA THR A 73 -12.17 16.09 -7.05
C THR A 73 -13.33 16.23 -8.00
N SER A 74 -14.47 16.60 -7.43
CA SER A 74 -15.74 16.88 -8.08
C SER A 74 -15.56 17.47 -9.47
N ILE A 75 -16.15 16.79 -10.45
CA ILE A 75 -16.43 17.30 -11.80
C ILE A 75 -16.87 18.76 -11.65
N LYS A 76 -16.13 19.71 -12.25
CA LYS A 76 -16.58 21.10 -12.33
C LYS A 76 -17.96 21.08 -12.98
N LYS A 77 -18.98 21.44 -12.21
CA LYS A 77 -20.34 21.68 -12.67
C LYS A 77 -20.24 22.76 -13.76
N LEU A 78 -20.41 22.34 -15.01
CA LEU A 78 -20.59 23.23 -16.17
C LEU A 78 -21.92 23.97 -16.05
#